data_AF-A0A5N7ZDJ5-F1
#
_entry.id   AF-A0A5N7ZDJ5-F1
#
_cell.length_a   1.000
_cell.length_b   1.000
_cell.length_c   1.000
_cell.angle_alpha   90.00
_cell.angle_beta   90.00
_cell.angle_gamma   90.00
#
_symmetry.space_group_name_H-M   'P 1'
#
loop_
_entity.id
_entity.type
_entity.pdbx_description
1 polymer ?
#
loop_
_entity_poly.entity_id
_entity_poly.type
_entity_poly.pdbx_seq_one_letter_code
_entity_poly.pdbx_strand_id
1 'polypeptide(L)'
;MIFTIKNIVPVIAAKWYGNDENCTVDNVSIDSRSLQNGSGTLFFALAGHNHNGHDYIESLITKGVSNFVVHHIPEKLSGKANFLVVTDTLQSLQQFAAYYRKLFSIPVIGITGSNGKTIVKEWLNFLLSPEYNIIRSPKSYNSQVGVPLSVIGINEKHNLGIFEAGISTTGEMEKLEPIIQPTIGILTYIGTAHDEGFSDRRQKITEKLRLFQHTEVLIYQKNDTIDSLLDAKLKTFSWSFDDPKADVVIQKQGNSLNITYQEHHFSVTVPFQDAASVENTIHCLMTLLYLGYTESVIQERIPNLYPMEMRLQVKNGIHNCTIIDDSYSSDYQSLKIALDFLEQHKTHQKKTVILSDIFQSGFPIDELYSKVTRLLINNKIERVIGIGETISRYMIDYKGFIAFKNTSDFLNLYNPTAFENETILVKGARNFHFEEIVTLLEEKTHETVLEINLNAISHNLNFYKSKLKPGTKVMVMVKAFGYGSGSFEIAKLLAHHKVDYLGVAFADEGIALRNAGIDMPIIVMNPENSAFSAMI
;
A
#
# COMPACT_ATOMS: atom_id res chain seq x y z
N MET A 1 4.36 -23.22 -14.98
CA MET A 1 4.00 -23.05 -16.41
C MET A 1 4.89 -22.01 -17.08
N ILE A 2 5.38 -22.32 -18.29
CA ILE A 2 6.14 -21.40 -19.14
C ILE A 2 5.21 -21.02 -20.30
N PHE A 3 4.99 -19.73 -20.54
CA PHE A 3 4.19 -19.26 -21.68
C PHE A 3 5.10 -18.95 -22.85
N THR A 4 4.60 -19.16 -24.07
CA THR A 4 5.26 -18.66 -25.28
C THR A 4 4.40 -17.60 -25.95
N ILE A 5 4.99 -16.73 -26.77
CA ILE A 5 4.24 -15.75 -27.55
C ILE A 5 3.13 -16.41 -28.37
N LYS A 6 3.39 -17.58 -28.95
CA LYS A 6 2.40 -18.40 -29.66
C LYS A 6 1.16 -18.75 -28.82
N ASN A 7 1.30 -18.96 -27.51
CA ASN A 7 0.16 -19.22 -26.63
C ASN A 7 -0.64 -17.94 -26.32
N ILE A 8 0.03 -16.79 -26.27
CA ILE A 8 -0.54 -15.53 -25.81
C ILE A 8 -1.32 -14.83 -26.94
N VAL A 9 -0.78 -14.85 -28.16
CA VAL A 9 -1.37 -14.20 -29.35
C VAL A 9 -2.88 -14.49 -29.53
N PRO A 10 -3.35 -15.75 -29.53
CA PRO A 10 -4.78 -16.03 -29.71
C PRO A 10 -5.64 -15.59 -28.51
N VAL A 11 -5.08 -15.57 -27.29
CA VAL A 11 -5.80 -15.21 -26.06
C VAL A 11 -6.17 -13.73 -26.05
N ILE A 12 -5.25 -12.87 -26.49
CA ILE A 12 -5.45 -11.41 -26.52
C ILE A 12 -5.83 -10.89 -27.91
N ALA A 13 -6.15 -11.79 -28.84
CA ALA A 13 -6.47 -11.49 -30.24
C ALA A 13 -5.46 -10.54 -30.92
N ALA A 14 -4.17 -10.72 -30.64
CA ALA A 14 -3.12 -9.85 -31.16
C ALA A 14 -2.74 -10.18 -32.61
N LYS A 15 -2.32 -9.15 -33.35
CA LYS A 15 -1.53 -9.34 -34.57
C LYS A 15 -0.05 -9.32 -34.20
N TRP A 16 0.63 -10.45 -34.40
CA TRP A 16 2.05 -10.59 -34.05
C TRP A 16 2.98 -10.12 -35.17
N TYR A 17 4.05 -9.44 -34.76
CA TYR A 17 5.18 -9.03 -35.60
C TYR A 17 6.48 -9.34 -34.85
N GLY A 18 7.31 -10.22 -35.40
CA GLY A 18 8.55 -10.65 -34.77
C GLY A 18 9.22 -11.77 -35.54
N ASN A 19 10.34 -12.26 -35.01
CA ASN A 19 11.15 -13.30 -35.66
C ASN A 19 11.12 -14.65 -34.92
N ASP A 20 10.67 -14.67 -33.65
CA ASP A 20 10.60 -15.90 -32.84
C ASP A 20 9.31 -15.95 -32.00
N GLU A 21 8.33 -16.72 -32.47
CA GLU A 21 7.07 -16.97 -31.76
C GLU A 21 7.19 -17.94 -30.57
N ASN A 22 8.33 -18.62 -30.43
CA ASN A 22 8.58 -19.59 -29.36
C ASN A 22 9.28 -18.95 -28.14
N CYS A 23 9.50 -17.63 -28.16
CA CYS A 23 10.09 -16.91 -27.04
C CYS A 23 9.25 -17.13 -25.77
N THR A 24 9.93 -17.53 -24.69
CA THR A 24 9.30 -17.82 -23.41
C THR A 24 9.07 -16.55 -22.60
N VAL A 25 7.88 -16.42 -22.03
CA VAL A 25 7.48 -15.35 -21.12
C VAL A 25 7.43 -15.91 -19.70
N ASP A 26 8.21 -15.31 -18.80
CA ASP A 26 8.29 -15.67 -17.38
C ASP A 26 7.83 -14.55 -16.43
N ASN A 27 7.67 -13.33 -16.94
CA ASN A 27 7.28 -12.16 -16.18
C ASN A 27 6.38 -11.22 -17.00
N VAL A 28 5.35 -10.67 -16.39
CA VAL A 28 4.51 -9.61 -16.99
C VAL A 28 4.80 -8.30 -16.27
N SER A 29 4.98 -7.23 -17.04
CA SER A 29 5.33 -5.92 -16.49
C SER A 29 4.60 -4.79 -17.20
N ILE A 30 4.32 -3.73 -16.46
CA ILE A 30 3.83 -2.43 -16.96
C ILE A 30 4.74 -1.28 -16.51
N ASP A 31 5.73 -1.55 -15.64
CA ASP A 31 6.60 -0.53 -15.07
C ASP A 31 8.00 -0.65 -15.70
N SER A 32 8.36 0.36 -16.50
CA SER A 32 9.64 0.41 -17.21
C SER A 32 10.85 0.60 -16.27
N ARG A 33 10.60 0.95 -15.00
CA ARG A 33 11.61 1.18 -13.98
C ARG A 33 11.99 -0.09 -13.22
N SER A 34 11.17 -1.14 -13.26
CA SER A 34 11.47 -2.38 -12.53
C SER A 34 12.78 -3.00 -12.99
N LEU A 35 13.64 -3.36 -12.03
CA LEU A 35 14.90 -4.07 -12.28
C LEU A 35 14.67 -5.56 -12.62
N GLN A 36 13.42 -6.02 -12.53
CA GLN A 36 13.00 -7.37 -12.85
C GLN A 36 12.68 -7.54 -14.35
N ASN A 37 12.79 -6.47 -15.12
CA ASN A 37 12.60 -6.51 -16.57
C ASN A 37 13.80 -7.19 -17.25
N GLY A 38 13.53 -8.17 -18.11
CA GLY A 38 14.56 -8.91 -18.86
C GLY A 38 14.00 -9.56 -20.13
N SER A 39 14.75 -10.50 -20.70
CA SER A 39 14.40 -11.14 -21.99
C SER A 39 13.07 -11.91 -21.95
N GLY A 40 12.72 -12.50 -20.80
CA GLY A 40 11.44 -13.19 -20.58
C GLY A 40 10.28 -12.28 -20.18
N THR A 41 10.49 -10.96 -20.08
CA THR A 41 9.40 -10.01 -19.78
C THR A 41 8.49 -9.82 -20.98
N LEU A 42 7.18 -9.94 -20.75
CA LEU A 42 6.13 -9.39 -21.60
C LEU A 42 5.67 -8.04 -21.04
N PHE A 43 6.04 -6.96 -21.73
CA PHE A 43 5.73 -5.60 -21.31
C PHE A 43 4.44 -5.11 -21.95
N PHE A 44 3.43 -4.75 -21.14
CA PHE A 44 2.20 -4.14 -21.62
C PHE A 44 2.35 -2.61 -21.65
N ALA A 45 2.38 -2.03 -22.85
CA ALA A 45 2.46 -0.59 -23.04
C ALA A 45 1.08 0.06 -22.83
N LEU A 46 0.73 0.31 -21.57
CA LEU A 46 -0.51 0.98 -21.20
C LEU A 46 -0.44 2.49 -21.48
N ALA A 47 -1.51 3.07 -22.01
CA ALA A 47 -1.65 4.51 -22.18
C ALA A 47 -2.54 5.07 -21.05
N GLY A 48 -1.96 5.89 -20.17
CA GLY A 48 -2.68 6.60 -19.12
C GLY A 48 -2.73 8.11 -19.39
N HIS A 49 -3.41 8.86 -18.52
CA HIS A 49 -3.57 10.31 -18.67
C HIS A 49 -2.24 11.09 -18.66
N ASN A 50 -1.28 10.66 -17.84
CA ASN A 50 -0.03 11.38 -17.62
C ASN A 50 1.20 10.67 -18.24
N HIS A 51 1.08 9.39 -18.59
CA HIS A 51 2.20 8.58 -19.05
C HIS A 51 1.75 7.60 -20.12
N ASN A 52 2.56 7.43 -21.16
CA ASN A 52 2.33 6.45 -22.20
C ASN A 52 3.45 5.39 -22.17
N GLY A 53 3.09 4.13 -21.91
CA GLY A 53 4.01 3.00 -21.88
C GLY A 53 4.81 2.81 -23.18
N HIS A 54 4.29 3.30 -24.31
CA HIS A 54 4.95 3.20 -25.61
C HIS A 54 6.26 4.01 -25.66
N ASP A 55 6.35 5.10 -24.91
CA ASP A 55 7.52 5.98 -24.89
C ASP A 55 8.77 5.29 -24.31
N TYR A 56 8.57 4.24 -23.52
CA TYR A 56 9.67 3.53 -22.85
C TYR A 56 10.18 2.31 -23.61
N ILE A 57 9.54 1.91 -24.72
CA ILE A 57 9.84 0.65 -25.42
C ILE A 57 11.30 0.63 -25.89
N GLU A 58 11.81 1.70 -26.51
CA GLU A 58 13.20 1.75 -26.97
C GLU A 58 14.20 1.53 -25.81
N SER A 59 13.95 2.19 -24.67
CA SER A 59 14.79 2.04 -23.47
C SER A 59 14.69 0.65 -22.83
N LEU A 60 13.58 -0.06 -23.02
CA LEU A 60 13.39 -1.41 -22.50
C LEU A 60 14.07 -2.45 -23.41
N ILE A 61 14.05 -2.22 -24.72
CA ILE A 61 14.83 -3.03 -25.67
C ILE A 61 16.31 -2.98 -25.33
N THR A 62 16.86 -1.80 -25.04
CA THR A 62 18.28 -1.68 -24.64
C THR A 62 18.59 -2.34 -23.30
N LYS A 63 17.59 -2.48 -22.42
CA LYS A 63 17.67 -3.27 -21.17
C LYS A 63 17.44 -4.77 -21.37
N GLY A 64 17.23 -5.22 -22.61
CA GLY A 64 17.07 -6.63 -22.95
C GLY A 64 15.64 -7.16 -22.97
N VAL A 65 14.62 -6.32 -22.81
CA VAL A 65 13.21 -6.74 -22.98
C VAL A 65 12.92 -6.97 -24.46
N SER A 66 12.33 -8.13 -24.77
CA SER A 66 12.13 -8.57 -26.15
C SER A 66 10.66 -8.71 -26.58
N ASN A 67 9.71 -8.63 -25.65
CA ASN A 67 8.29 -8.88 -25.92
C ASN A 67 7.41 -7.72 -25.42
N PHE A 68 6.58 -7.18 -26.32
CA PHE A 68 5.75 -6.00 -26.05
C PHE A 68 4.31 -6.19 -26.53
N VAL A 69 3.34 -5.89 -25.68
CA VAL A 69 1.93 -5.73 -26.07
C VAL A 69 1.65 -4.24 -26.27
N VAL A 70 1.26 -3.85 -27.47
CA VAL A 70 1.18 -2.44 -27.89
C VAL A 70 -0.09 -2.16 -28.68
N HIS A 71 -0.55 -0.91 -28.66
CA HIS A 71 -1.61 -0.46 -29.56
C HIS A 71 -1.11 -0.27 -30.99
N HIS A 72 0.15 0.16 -31.13
CA HIS A 72 0.85 0.29 -32.40
C HIS A 72 2.35 0.09 -32.19
N ILE A 73 3.07 -0.28 -33.24
CA ILE A 73 4.54 -0.39 -33.20
C ILE A 73 5.11 1.03 -33.33
N PRO A 74 5.93 1.52 -32.37
CA PRO A 74 6.54 2.84 -32.51
C PRO A 74 7.46 2.92 -33.74
N GLU A 75 7.56 4.11 -34.33
CA GLU A 75 8.43 4.34 -35.49
C GLU A 75 9.87 3.91 -35.21
N LYS A 76 10.56 3.36 -36.22
CA LYS A 76 11.96 2.89 -36.14
C LYS A 76 12.22 1.71 -35.20
N LEU A 77 11.19 1.13 -34.57
CA LEU A 77 11.32 -0.07 -33.73
C LEU A 77 10.85 -1.37 -34.41
N SER A 78 10.28 -1.27 -35.61
CA SER A 78 9.88 -2.45 -36.40
C SER A 78 11.06 -3.41 -36.60
N GLY A 79 10.83 -4.70 -36.29
CA GLY A 79 11.83 -5.76 -36.40
C GLY A 79 12.89 -5.80 -35.29
N LYS A 80 12.84 -4.91 -34.28
CA LYS A 80 13.80 -4.89 -33.15
C LYS A 80 13.37 -5.75 -31.94
N ALA A 81 12.10 -6.16 -31.89
CA ALA A 81 11.52 -6.94 -30.81
C ALA A 81 10.27 -7.69 -31.31
N ASN A 82 9.68 -8.54 -30.47
CA ASN A 82 8.37 -9.12 -30.69
C ASN A 82 7.29 -8.13 -30.26
N PHE A 83 6.39 -7.78 -31.18
CA PHE A 83 5.25 -6.89 -30.94
C PHE A 83 3.94 -7.65 -31.13
N LEU A 84 3.11 -7.61 -30.10
CA LEU A 84 1.75 -8.12 -30.09
C LEU A 84 0.82 -6.91 -30.18
N VAL A 85 0.36 -6.60 -31.39
CA VAL A 85 -0.45 -5.41 -31.67
C VAL A 85 -1.92 -5.71 -31.38
N VAL A 86 -2.53 -4.95 -30.48
CA VAL A 86 -3.91 -5.11 -30.00
C VAL A 86 -4.68 -3.80 -30.09
N THR A 87 -6.01 -3.86 -30.10
CA THR A 87 -6.85 -2.66 -30.14
C THR A 87 -6.81 -1.87 -28.84
N ASP A 88 -6.74 -2.55 -27.70
CA ASP A 88 -6.69 -1.92 -26.37
C ASP A 88 -5.75 -2.75 -25.47
N THR A 89 -4.67 -2.12 -24.99
CA THR A 89 -3.65 -2.81 -24.19
C THR A 89 -4.13 -3.13 -22.77
N LEU A 90 -5.04 -2.34 -22.20
CA LEU A 90 -5.65 -2.63 -20.89
C LEU A 90 -6.62 -3.80 -20.99
N GLN A 91 -7.51 -3.78 -21.98
CA GLN A 91 -8.44 -4.88 -22.22
C GLN A 91 -7.68 -6.19 -22.48
N SER A 92 -6.60 -6.13 -23.24
CA SER A 92 -5.74 -7.28 -23.52
C SER A 92 -5.05 -7.82 -22.25
N LEU A 93 -4.60 -6.94 -21.35
CA LEU A 93 -4.06 -7.33 -20.05
C LEU A 93 -5.11 -8.06 -19.20
N GLN A 94 -6.34 -7.54 -19.18
CA GLN A 94 -7.47 -8.14 -18.46
C GLN A 94 -7.85 -9.51 -19.04
N GLN A 95 -7.91 -9.64 -20.37
CA GLN A 95 -8.17 -10.90 -21.07
C GLN A 95 -7.07 -11.93 -20.79
N PHE A 96 -5.81 -11.52 -20.85
CA PHE A 96 -4.69 -12.39 -20.54
C PHE A 96 -4.74 -12.89 -19.09
N ALA A 97 -5.01 -12.00 -18.13
CA ALA A 97 -5.11 -12.38 -16.72
C ALA A 97 -6.29 -13.33 -16.45
N ALA A 98 -7.45 -13.11 -17.08
CA ALA A 98 -8.61 -14.01 -16.95
C ALA A 98 -8.33 -15.40 -17.55
N TYR A 99 -7.64 -15.46 -18.69
CA TYR A 99 -7.17 -16.72 -19.25
C TYR A 99 -6.17 -17.42 -18.33
N TYR A 100 -5.18 -16.67 -17.82
CA TYR A 100 -4.17 -17.19 -16.91
C TYR A 100 -4.78 -17.76 -15.63
N ARG A 101 -5.76 -17.07 -15.03
CA ARG A 101 -6.50 -17.52 -13.85
C ARG A 101 -7.13 -18.90 -14.04
N LYS A 102 -7.72 -19.16 -15.22
CA LYS A 102 -8.42 -20.42 -15.54
C LYS A 102 -7.49 -21.63 -15.62
N LEU A 103 -6.18 -21.42 -15.67
CA LEU A 103 -5.20 -22.50 -15.66
C LEU A 103 -4.97 -23.08 -14.26
N PHE A 104 -5.53 -22.44 -13.22
CA PHE A 104 -5.42 -22.88 -11.83
C PHE A 104 -6.80 -23.14 -11.24
N SER A 105 -6.93 -24.19 -10.45
CA SER A 105 -8.16 -24.55 -9.75
C SER A 105 -8.13 -24.22 -8.25
N ILE A 106 -7.12 -23.48 -7.79
CA ILE A 106 -6.99 -23.13 -6.37
C ILE A 106 -8.17 -22.25 -5.92
N PRO A 107 -8.64 -22.38 -4.67
CA PRO A 107 -9.65 -21.50 -4.11
C PRO A 107 -9.17 -20.06 -4.09
N VAL A 108 -10.09 -19.12 -4.29
CA VAL A 108 -9.81 -17.68 -4.22
C VAL A 108 -10.78 -16.99 -3.28
N ILE A 109 -10.24 -16.17 -2.38
CA ILE A 109 -10.98 -15.21 -1.57
C ILE A 109 -10.97 -13.87 -2.32
N GLY A 110 -12.14 -13.43 -2.78
CA GLY A 110 -12.35 -12.13 -3.42
C GLY A 110 -12.89 -11.11 -2.42
N ILE A 111 -12.25 -9.96 -2.30
CA ILE A 111 -12.62 -8.94 -1.31
C ILE A 111 -13.01 -7.64 -2.02
N THR A 112 -14.18 -7.09 -1.71
CA THR A 112 -14.52 -5.73 -2.12
C THR A 112 -15.25 -4.99 -1.00
N GLY A 113 -15.39 -3.68 -1.19
CA GLY A 113 -15.99 -2.75 -0.25
C GLY A 113 -15.51 -1.34 -0.51
N SER A 114 -15.95 -0.38 0.29
CA SER A 114 -15.38 0.97 0.25
C SER A 114 -14.10 1.02 1.08
N ASN A 115 -14.16 0.48 2.31
CA ASN A 115 -13.04 0.50 3.27
C ASN A 115 -12.71 -0.93 3.73
N GLY A 116 -11.50 -1.14 4.28
CA GLY A 116 -11.13 -2.42 4.90
C GLY A 116 -10.57 -3.50 3.98
N LYS A 117 -10.72 -3.38 2.64
CA LYS A 117 -10.26 -4.39 1.66
C LYS A 117 -8.82 -4.86 1.88
N THR A 118 -7.88 -3.91 1.90
CA THR A 118 -6.44 -4.20 2.05
C THR A 118 -6.13 -4.76 3.43
N ILE A 119 -6.80 -4.26 4.48
CA ILE A 119 -6.62 -4.73 5.86
C ILE A 119 -7.05 -6.19 5.99
N VAL A 120 -8.28 -6.50 5.57
CA VAL A 120 -8.83 -7.86 5.62
C VAL A 120 -7.98 -8.82 4.80
N LYS A 121 -7.55 -8.42 3.59
CA LYS A 121 -6.65 -9.23 2.77
C LYS A 121 -5.36 -9.61 3.51
N GLU A 122 -4.69 -8.63 4.12
CA GLU A 122 -3.40 -8.86 4.78
C GLU A 122 -3.54 -9.62 6.10
N TRP A 123 -4.61 -9.36 6.85
CA TRP A 123 -4.93 -10.12 8.05
C TRP A 123 -5.30 -11.56 7.72
N LEU A 124 -6.10 -11.81 6.68
CA LEU A 124 -6.37 -13.18 6.23
C LEU A 124 -5.10 -13.88 5.77
N ASN A 125 -4.22 -13.19 5.04
CA ASN A 125 -2.92 -13.74 4.70
C ASN A 125 -2.16 -14.14 5.97
N PHE A 126 -2.06 -13.27 6.96
CA PHE A 126 -1.39 -13.58 8.22
C PHE A 126 -2.02 -14.80 8.93
N LEU A 127 -3.34 -14.78 9.11
CA LEU A 127 -4.09 -15.81 9.85
C LEU A 127 -4.08 -17.19 9.19
N LEU A 128 -4.07 -17.25 7.86
CA LEU A 128 -4.14 -18.50 7.08
C LEU A 128 -2.77 -19.01 6.63
N SER A 129 -1.74 -18.19 6.68
CA SER A 129 -0.40 -18.57 6.21
C SER A 129 0.28 -19.75 6.92
N PRO A 130 -0.11 -20.19 8.15
CA PRO A 130 0.43 -21.42 8.71
C PRO A 130 0.03 -22.69 7.92
N GLU A 131 -1.11 -22.70 7.24
CA GLU A 131 -1.60 -23.85 6.45
C GLU A 131 -1.52 -23.64 4.94
N TYR A 132 -1.52 -22.39 4.48
CA TYR A 132 -1.62 -22.05 3.07
C TYR A 132 -0.37 -21.37 2.53
N ASN A 133 0.03 -21.75 1.32
CA ASN A 133 0.93 -20.95 0.51
C ASN A 133 0.10 -19.97 -0.33
N ILE A 134 0.01 -18.74 0.17
CA ILE A 134 -0.96 -17.74 -0.29
C ILE A 134 -0.33 -16.80 -1.32
N ILE A 135 -1.01 -16.60 -2.44
CA ILE A 135 -0.79 -15.47 -3.34
C ILE A 135 -1.84 -14.41 -3.09
N ARG A 136 -1.43 -13.14 -3.03
CA ARG A 136 -2.33 -12.03 -2.76
C ARG A 136 -2.02 -10.81 -3.59
N SER A 137 -2.98 -9.87 -3.67
CA SER A 137 -2.74 -8.58 -4.33
C SER A 137 -1.57 -7.86 -3.64
N PRO A 138 -0.54 -7.42 -4.37
CA PRO A 138 0.54 -6.65 -3.79
C PRO A 138 0.03 -5.26 -3.37
N LYS A 139 0.47 -4.76 -2.21
CA LYS A 139 0.09 -3.42 -1.71
C LYS A 139 -1.45 -3.22 -1.73
N SER A 140 -1.97 -2.25 -2.47
CA SER A 140 -3.40 -1.99 -2.67
C SER A 140 -3.81 -2.15 -4.14
N TYR A 141 -3.21 -3.11 -4.86
CA TYR A 141 -3.45 -3.35 -6.29
C TYR A 141 -4.86 -3.92 -6.53
N ASN A 142 -5.84 -3.03 -6.52
CA ASN A 142 -7.26 -3.35 -6.59
C ASN A 142 -7.98 -2.71 -7.79
N SER A 143 -7.26 -1.98 -8.65
CA SER A 143 -7.82 -1.27 -9.80
C SER A 143 -7.95 -2.17 -11.04
N GLN A 144 -8.50 -1.58 -12.12
CA GLN A 144 -8.60 -2.19 -13.46
C GLN A 144 -7.28 -2.73 -14.02
N VAL A 145 -6.15 -2.17 -13.56
CA VAL A 145 -4.79 -2.60 -13.93
C VAL A 145 -4.17 -3.47 -12.83
N GLY A 146 -4.37 -3.09 -11.56
CA GLY A 146 -3.75 -3.76 -10.42
C GLY A 146 -4.20 -5.21 -10.26
N VAL A 147 -5.51 -5.48 -10.39
CA VAL A 147 -6.07 -6.83 -10.25
C VAL A 147 -5.47 -7.82 -11.27
N PRO A 148 -5.42 -7.53 -12.59
CA PRO A 148 -4.74 -8.40 -13.56
C PRO A 148 -3.32 -8.78 -13.14
N LEU A 149 -2.52 -7.80 -12.72
CA LEU A 149 -1.12 -8.02 -12.32
C LEU A 149 -1.02 -8.89 -11.06
N SER A 150 -1.91 -8.69 -10.10
CA SER A 150 -2.02 -9.52 -8.90
C SER A 150 -2.26 -10.99 -9.26
N VAL A 151 -3.20 -11.25 -10.17
CA VAL A 151 -3.64 -12.61 -10.54
C VAL A 151 -2.61 -13.33 -11.40
N ILE A 152 -1.89 -12.64 -12.28
CA ILE A 152 -0.80 -13.23 -13.08
C ILE A 152 0.34 -13.74 -12.18
N GLY A 153 0.43 -13.27 -10.92
CA GLY A 153 1.39 -13.78 -9.93
C GLY A 153 1.13 -15.22 -9.45
N ILE A 154 -0.01 -15.84 -9.78
CA ILE A 154 -0.32 -17.22 -9.38
C ILE A 154 0.67 -18.21 -10.03
N ASN A 155 1.05 -19.25 -9.29
CA ASN A 155 1.90 -20.34 -9.77
C ASN A 155 1.47 -21.65 -9.10
N GLU A 156 2.03 -22.78 -9.56
CA GLU A 156 1.67 -24.14 -9.13
C GLU A 156 1.95 -24.45 -7.65
N LYS A 157 2.74 -23.62 -6.97
CA LYS A 157 3.07 -23.79 -5.55
C LYS A 157 2.01 -23.14 -4.65
N HIS A 158 1.23 -22.19 -5.16
CA HIS A 158 0.17 -21.57 -4.37
C HIS A 158 -1.02 -22.52 -4.22
N ASN A 159 -1.66 -22.50 -3.06
CA ASN A 159 -2.86 -23.30 -2.78
C ASN A 159 -4.06 -22.45 -2.34
N LEU A 160 -3.90 -21.13 -2.22
CA LEU A 160 -4.97 -20.17 -1.94
C LEU A 160 -4.61 -18.81 -2.57
N GLY A 161 -5.59 -18.15 -3.20
CA GLY A 161 -5.48 -16.76 -3.67
C GLY A 161 -6.31 -15.79 -2.83
N ILE A 162 -5.80 -14.60 -2.50
CA ILE A 162 -6.56 -13.54 -1.82
C ILE A 162 -6.43 -12.23 -2.60
N PHE A 163 -7.49 -11.86 -3.31
CA PHE A 163 -7.47 -10.68 -4.20
C PHE A 163 -8.54 -9.67 -3.80
N GLU A 164 -8.16 -8.39 -3.81
CA GLU A 164 -9.08 -7.29 -3.57
C GLU A 164 -9.43 -6.55 -4.86
N ALA A 165 -10.68 -6.13 -4.99
CA ALA A 165 -11.18 -5.35 -6.12
C ALA A 165 -11.79 -4.03 -5.64
N GLY A 166 -11.39 -2.94 -6.30
CA GLY A 166 -11.91 -1.60 -6.16
C GLY A 166 -12.54 -1.14 -7.47
N ILE A 167 -13.57 -0.31 -7.35
CA ILE A 167 -14.26 0.31 -8.47
C ILE A 167 -14.53 1.77 -8.12
N SER A 168 -14.45 2.62 -9.13
CA SER A 168 -14.76 4.05 -9.09
C SER A 168 -16.02 4.37 -9.88
N THR A 169 -16.44 3.53 -10.84
CA THR A 169 -17.67 3.73 -11.61
C THR A 169 -18.32 2.40 -12.04
N THR A 170 -19.47 2.46 -12.70
CA THR A 170 -20.23 1.30 -13.18
C THR A 170 -19.56 0.58 -14.35
N GLY A 171 -19.74 -0.74 -14.44
CA GLY A 171 -19.18 -1.59 -15.50
C GLY A 171 -17.73 -1.99 -15.25
N GLU A 172 -17.11 -1.51 -14.18
CA GLU A 172 -15.74 -1.85 -13.80
C GLU A 172 -15.66 -3.21 -13.10
N MET A 173 -16.66 -3.59 -12.29
CA MET A 173 -16.60 -4.86 -11.57
C MET A 173 -16.82 -6.06 -12.50
N GLU A 174 -17.64 -5.87 -13.54
CA GLU A 174 -17.88 -6.86 -14.60
C GLU A 174 -16.59 -7.25 -15.34
N LYS A 175 -15.62 -6.34 -15.42
CA LYS A 175 -14.30 -6.62 -16.01
C LYS A 175 -13.37 -7.37 -15.05
N LEU A 176 -13.53 -7.17 -13.74
CA LEU A 176 -12.66 -7.74 -12.71
C LEU A 176 -13.09 -9.14 -12.25
N GLU A 177 -14.40 -9.41 -12.22
CA GLU A 177 -14.93 -10.70 -11.79
C GLU A 177 -14.34 -11.88 -12.59
N PRO A 178 -14.28 -11.83 -13.95
CA PRO A 178 -13.74 -12.94 -14.74
C PRO A 178 -12.24 -13.17 -14.52
N ILE A 179 -11.54 -12.18 -13.96
CA ILE A 179 -10.11 -12.22 -13.65
C ILE A 179 -9.89 -12.86 -12.27
N ILE A 180 -10.68 -12.47 -11.27
CA ILE A 180 -10.52 -12.97 -9.90
C ILE A 180 -11.10 -14.38 -9.77
N GLN A 181 -12.31 -14.61 -10.31
CA GLN A 181 -13.10 -15.84 -10.15
C GLN A 181 -13.09 -16.34 -8.69
N PRO A 182 -13.67 -15.55 -7.77
CA PRO A 182 -13.61 -15.86 -6.35
C PRO A 182 -14.49 -17.07 -6.02
N THR A 183 -13.96 -17.96 -5.18
CA THR A 183 -14.70 -19.06 -4.55
C THR A 183 -15.43 -18.55 -3.31
N ILE A 184 -14.76 -17.72 -2.50
CA ILE A 184 -15.30 -17.09 -1.29
C ILE A 184 -15.32 -15.58 -1.52
N GLY A 185 -16.48 -14.96 -1.38
CA GLY A 185 -16.64 -13.50 -1.43
C GLY A 185 -16.61 -12.90 -0.03
N ILE A 186 -15.96 -11.74 0.12
CA ILE A 186 -16.02 -10.92 1.34
C ILE A 186 -16.41 -9.50 0.95
N LEU A 187 -17.57 -9.05 1.44
CA LEU A 187 -18.02 -7.68 1.30
C LEU A 187 -17.78 -6.92 2.60
N THR A 188 -16.73 -6.11 2.61
CA THR A 188 -16.38 -5.23 3.73
C THR A 188 -17.24 -3.96 3.74
N TYR A 189 -17.04 -3.10 4.73
CA TYR A 189 -17.80 -1.86 4.92
C TYR A 189 -18.03 -1.04 3.64
N ILE A 190 -19.30 -0.67 3.41
CA ILE A 190 -19.73 0.25 2.35
C ILE A 190 -19.87 1.67 2.91
N GLY A 191 -18.80 2.44 2.81
CA GLY A 191 -18.74 3.88 3.02
C GLY A 191 -18.94 4.71 1.74
N THR A 192 -18.66 6.01 1.82
CA THR A 192 -18.93 7.04 0.78
C THR A 192 -17.84 7.22 -0.28
N ALA A 193 -16.74 6.45 -0.23
CA ALA A 193 -15.64 6.59 -1.18
C ALA A 193 -16.07 6.31 -2.64
N HIS A 194 -15.78 7.21 -3.58
CA HIS A 194 -16.18 7.13 -4.99
C HIS A 194 -17.68 7.24 -5.26
N ASP A 195 -18.47 7.84 -4.36
CA ASP A 195 -19.91 8.03 -4.58
C ASP A 195 -20.19 8.86 -5.86
N GLU A 196 -19.29 9.75 -6.27
CA GLU A 196 -19.40 10.56 -7.49
C GLU A 196 -19.54 9.75 -8.79
N GLY A 197 -19.12 8.48 -8.79
CA GLY A 197 -19.22 7.59 -9.94
C GLY A 197 -20.51 6.78 -10.02
N PHE A 198 -21.45 6.98 -9.08
CA PHE A 198 -22.70 6.23 -8.98
C PHE A 198 -23.90 7.16 -8.80
N SER A 199 -25.08 6.73 -9.26
CA SER A 199 -26.33 7.48 -9.07
C SER A 199 -26.76 7.53 -7.61
N ASP A 200 -26.55 6.44 -6.88
CA ASP A 200 -26.92 6.27 -5.48
C ASP A 200 -26.17 5.09 -4.83
N ARG A 201 -26.35 4.94 -3.52
CA ARG A 201 -25.74 3.87 -2.70
C ARG A 201 -26.18 2.47 -3.15
N ARG A 202 -27.42 2.28 -3.63
CA ARG A 202 -27.91 0.96 -4.09
C ARG A 202 -27.20 0.56 -5.38
N GLN A 203 -27.00 1.49 -6.32
CA GLN A 203 -26.24 1.22 -7.54
C GLN A 203 -24.79 0.82 -7.22
N LYS A 204 -24.15 1.54 -6.30
CA LYS A 204 -22.78 1.21 -5.84
C LYS A 204 -22.68 -0.18 -5.22
N ILE A 205 -23.63 -0.55 -4.35
CA ILE A 205 -23.68 -1.88 -3.74
C ILE A 205 -23.90 -2.94 -4.83
N THR A 206 -24.87 -2.71 -5.72
CA THR A 206 -25.19 -3.62 -6.83
C THR A 206 -23.96 -3.87 -7.70
N GLU A 207 -23.22 -2.82 -8.06
CA GLU A 207 -21.99 -2.94 -8.85
C GLU A 207 -20.92 -3.75 -8.11
N LYS A 208 -20.73 -3.52 -6.80
CA LYS A 208 -19.78 -4.31 -5.99
C LYS A 208 -20.17 -5.78 -5.86
N LEU A 209 -21.46 -6.07 -5.69
CA LEU A 209 -21.99 -7.42 -5.61
C LEU A 209 -21.77 -8.23 -6.88
N ARG A 210 -21.52 -7.58 -8.03
CA ARG A 210 -21.16 -8.29 -9.27
C ARG A 210 -19.93 -9.18 -9.13
N LEU A 211 -19.00 -8.84 -8.23
CA LEU A 211 -17.82 -9.68 -7.93
C LEU A 211 -18.19 -11.08 -7.45
N PHE A 212 -19.38 -11.24 -6.85
CA PHE A 212 -19.78 -12.44 -6.12
C PHE A 212 -20.82 -13.28 -6.85
N GLN A 213 -21.13 -12.97 -8.12
CA GLN A 213 -22.16 -13.67 -8.89
C GLN A 213 -21.93 -15.18 -8.98
N HIS A 214 -20.66 -15.61 -9.03
CA HIS A 214 -20.28 -17.02 -9.16
C HIS A 214 -19.54 -17.57 -7.94
N THR A 215 -19.54 -16.85 -6.81
CA THR A 215 -18.94 -17.36 -5.57
C THR A 215 -19.78 -18.48 -4.96
N GLU A 216 -19.13 -19.39 -4.24
CA GLU A 216 -19.80 -20.43 -3.47
C GLU A 216 -20.47 -19.87 -2.21
N VAL A 217 -19.87 -18.85 -1.60
CA VAL A 217 -20.40 -18.16 -0.42
C VAL A 217 -20.02 -16.68 -0.42
N LEU A 218 -20.90 -15.84 0.11
CA LEU A 218 -20.62 -14.45 0.44
C LEU A 218 -20.63 -14.20 1.95
N ILE A 219 -19.50 -13.71 2.48
CA ILE A 219 -19.33 -13.24 3.85
C ILE A 219 -19.55 -11.73 3.91
N TYR A 220 -20.46 -11.27 4.76
CA TYR A 220 -20.79 -9.85 4.91
C TYR A 220 -21.50 -9.58 6.24
N GLN A 221 -21.56 -8.29 6.63
CA GLN A 221 -22.42 -7.86 7.72
C GLN A 221 -23.88 -7.76 7.26
N LYS A 222 -24.76 -8.53 7.89
CA LYS A 222 -26.19 -8.55 7.58
C LYS A 222 -26.79 -7.15 7.73
N ASN A 223 -27.51 -6.68 6.71
CA ASN A 223 -28.31 -5.47 6.76
C ASN A 223 -29.34 -5.44 5.62
N ASP A 224 -30.47 -4.75 5.84
CA ASP A 224 -31.60 -4.70 4.92
C ASP A 224 -31.24 -4.22 3.50
N THR A 225 -30.29 -3.29 3.39
CA THR A 225 -29.92 -2.74 2.08
C THR A 225 -29.23 -3.79 1.23
N ILE A 226 -28.21 -4.47 1.79
CA ILE A 226 -27.48 -5.54 1.10
C ILE A 226 -28.41 -6.73 0.86
N ASP A 227 -29.15 -7.18 1.88
CA ASP A 227 -30.08 -8.32 1.77
C ASP A 227 -31.10 -8.14 0.64
N SER A 228 -31.60 -6.90 0.43
CA SER A 228 -32.55 -6.60 -0.66
C SER A 228 -31.95 -6.66 -2.07
N LEU A 229 -30.62 -6.72 -2.20
CA LEU A 229 -29.87 -6.69 -3.46
C LEU A 229 -29.17 -8.02 -3.78
N LEU A 230 -29.15 -8.97 -2.84
CA LEU A 230 -28.55 -10.28 -3.05
C LEU A 230 -29.42 -11.15 -3.95
N ASP A 231 -28.77 -11.96 -4.80
CA ASP A 231 -29.45 -13.03 -5.54
C ASP A 231 -29.87 -14.12 -4.55
N ALA A 232 -31.13 -14.55 -4.59
CA ALA A 232 -31.67 -15.61 -3.73
C ALA A 232 -30.94 -16.96 -3.87
N LYS A 233 -30.19 -17.18 -4.96
CA LYS A 233 -29.38 -18.39 -5.18
C LYS A 233 -27.99 -18.31 -4.54
N LEU A 234 -27.51 -17.11 -4.24
CA LEU A 234 -26.19 -16.92 -3.65
C LEU A 234 -26.23 -17.37 -2.19
N LYS A 235 -25.38 -18.33 -1.82
CA LYS A 235 -25.24 -18.71 -0.42
C LYS A 235 -24.54 -17.60 0.35
N THR A 236 -25.03 -17.33 1.55
CA THR A 236 -24.49 -16.30 2.44
C THR A 236 -23.95 -16.93 3.71
N PHE A 237 -22.93 -16.31 4.27
CA PHE A 237 -22.47 -16.56 5.64
C PHE A 237 -22.30 -15.22 6.35
N SER A 238 -23.39 -14.80 6.99
CA SER A 238 -23.63 -13.46 7.48
C SER A 238 -23.35 -13.31 8.97
N TRP A 239 -22.95 -12.11 9.39
CA TRP A 239 -22.79 -11.78 10.81
C TRP A 239 -23.56 -10.52 11.18
N SER A 240 -23.93 -10.40 12.46
CA SER A 240 -24.57 -9.19 13.00
C SER A 240 -24.21 -8.95 14.46
N PHE A 241 -24.32 -7.69 14.92
CA PHE A 241 -24.18 -7.35 16.34
C PHE A 241 -25.48 -7.58 17.13
N ASP A 242 -26.62 -7.52 16.45
CA ASP A 242 -27.94 -7.36 17.06
C ASP A 242 -29.04 -8.20 16.39
N ASP A 243 -28.84 -8.68 15.16
CA ASP A 243 -29.82 -9.53 14.47
C ASP A 243 -29.58 -11.02 14.76
N PRO A 244 -30.47 -11.69 15.53
CA PRO A 244 -30.35 -13.12 15.82
C PRO A 244 -30.62 -14.02 14.60
N LYS A 245 -31.05 -13.47 13.46
CA LYS A 245 -31.21 -14.21 12.20
C LYS A 245 -29.94 -14.29 11.37
N ALA A 246 -28.87 -13.60 11.76
CA ALA A 246 -27.56 -13.78 11.15
C ALA A 246 -26.99 -15.17 11.48
N ASP A 247 -26.12 -15.69 10.62
CA ASP A 247 -25.47 -16.99 10.86
C ASP A 247 -24.57 -16.95 12.11
N VAL A 248 -23.96 -15.79 12.36
CA VAL A 248 -23.12 -15.53 13.54
C VAL A 248 -23.53 -14.23 14.22
N VAL A 249 -23.83 -14.31 15.52
CA VAL A 249 -24.13 -13.14 16.36
C VAL A 249 -22.90 -12.79 17.20
N ILE A 250 -22.50 -11.52 17.18
CA ILE A 250 -21.28 -11.06 17.83
C ILE A 250 -21.61 -9.93 18.80
N GLN A 251 -21.14 -10.04 20.04
CA GLN A 251 -21.28 -8.99 21.04
C GLN A 251 -19.92 -8.47 21.46
N LYS A 252 -19.68 -7.17 21.32
CA LYS A 252 -18.43 -6.53 21.77
C LYS A 252 -18.50 -6.21 23.25
N GLN A 253 -17.51 -6.67 24.02
CA GLN A 253 -17.34 -6.34 25.43
C GLN A 253 -15.88 -5.93 25.70
N GLY A 254 -15.64 -4.62 25.78
CA GLY A 254 -14.28 -4.08 25.87
C GLY A 254 -13.44 -4.43 24.63
N ASN A 255 -12.33 -5.13 24.85
CA ASN A 255 -11.46 -5.66 23.79
C ASN A 255 -11.82 -7.11 23.40
N SER A 256 -12.92 -7.68 23.90
CA SER A 256 -13.35 -9.04 23.55
C SER A 256 -14.58 -9.03 22.65
N LEU A 257 -14.65 -10.00 21.75
CA LEU A 257 -15.84 -10.35 20.97
C LEU A 257 -16.39 -11.67 21.50
N ASN A 258 -17.64 -11.66 21.97
CA ASN A 258 -18.38 -12.87 22.32
C ASN A 258 -19.13 -13.34 21.07
N ILE A 259 -18.83 -14.56 20.62
CA ILE A 259 -19.34 -15.13 19.37
C ILE A 259 -20.35 -16.22 19.71
N THR A 260 -21.50 -16.16 19.04
CA THR A 260 -22.50 -17.23 19.02
C THR A 260 -22.64 -17.72 17.60
N TYR A 261 -22.29 -18.99 17.37
CA TYR A 261 -22.36 -19.64 16.07
C TYR A 261 -22.85 -21.08 16.25
N GLN A 262 -24.05 -21.40 15.73
CA GLN A 262 -24.71 -22.68 15.99
C GLN A 262 -24.84 -22.94 17.51
N GLU A 263 -24.38 -24.10 18.01
CA GLU A 263 -24.35 -24.44 19.44
C GLU A 263 -23.07 -23.95 20.16
N HIS A 264 -22.15 -23.31 19.43
CA HIS A 264 -20.87 -22.84 19.94
C HIS A 264 -20.96 -21.42 20.49
N HIS A 265 -20.43 -21.24 21.71
CA HIS A 265 -20.32 -19.96 22.38
C HIS A 265 -18.91 -19.77 22.92
N PHE A 266 -18.17 -18.82 22.37
CA PHE A 266 -16.79 -18.56 22.76
C PHE A 266 -16.46 -17.07 22.68
N SER A 267 -15.35 -16.67 23.28
CA SER A 267 -14.89 -15.27 23.30
C SER A 267 -13.50 -15.16 22.68
N VAL A 268 -13.25 -14.09 21.93
CA VAL A 268 -11.96 -13.82 21.29
C VAL A 268 -11.51 -12.40 21.62
N THR A 269 -10.29 -12.28 22.15
CA THR A 269 -9.66 -10.98 22.37
C THR A 269 -9.19 -10.39 21.04
N VAL A 270 -9.51 -9.12 20.79
CA VAL A 270 -9.11 -8.36 19.62
C VAL A 270 -8.15 -7.24 20.03
N PRO A 271 -7.03 -7.03 19.33
CA PRO A 271 -6.02 -6.05 19.71
C PRO A 271 -6.38 -4.60 19.32
N PHE A 272 -7.63 -4.35 18.90
CA PHE A 272 -8.10 -3.07 18.39
C PHE A 272 -9.36 -2.60 19.10
N GLN A 273 -9.49 -1.27 19.24
CA GLN A 273 -10.65 -0.66 19.90
C GLN A 273 -11.58 0.08 18.93
N ASP A 274 -11.04 0.60 17.83
CA ASP A 274 -11.83 1.34 16.84
C ASP A 274 -12.81 0.43 16.10
N ALA A 275 -13.96 0.99 15.72
CA ALA A 275 -15.05 0.23 15.13
C ALA A 275 -14.66 -0.41 13.78
N ALA A 276 -13.88 0.28 12.96
CA ALA A 276 -13.50 -0.19 11.63
C ALA A 276 -12.57 -1.40 11.70
N SER A 277 -11.55 -1.36 12.57
CA SER A 277 -10.65 -2.49 12.80
C SER A 277 -11.39 -3.69 13.40
N VAL A 278 -12.28 -3.47 14.36
CA VAL A 278 -13.12 -4.55 14.91
C VAL A 278 -13.98 -5.19 13.83
N GLU A 279 -14.62 -4.40 12.98
CA GLU A 279 -15.39 -4.91 11.85
C GLU A 279 -14.52 -5.72 10.87
N ASN A 280 -13.32 -5.23 10.53
CA ASN A 280 -12.38 -5.96 9.69
C ASN A 280 -11.91 -7.28 10.34
N THR A 281 -11.73 -7.30 11.66
CA THR A 281 -11.38 -8.52 12.40
C THR A 281 -12.53 -9.52 12.34
N ILE A 282 -13.78 -9.06 12.43
CA ILE A 282 -14.96 -9.92 12.31
C ILE A 282 -15.01 -10.58 10.93
N HIS A 283 -14.75 -9.85 9.84
CA HIS A 283 -14.66 -10.46 8.50
C HIS A 283 -13.60 -11.57 8.42
N CYS A 284 -12.47 -11.38 9.10
CA CYS A 284 -11.43 -12.41 9.19
C CYS A 284 -11.88 -13.62 10.02
N LEU A 285 -12.50 -13.38 11.18
CA LEU A 285 -13.06 -14.41 12.05
C LEU A 285 -14.12 -15.25 11.33
N MET A 286 -15.02 -14.60 10.59
CA MET A 286 -16.04 -15.26 9.78
C MET A 286 -15.42 -16.16 8.71
N THR A 287 -14.32 -15.71 8.09
CA THR A 287 -13.60 -16.53 7.11
C THR A 287 -12.97 -17.77 7.78
N LEU A 288 -12.38 -17.62 8.97
CA LEU A 288 -11.82 -18.75 9.73
C LEU A 288 -12.92 -19.76 10.13
N LEU A 289 -14.08 -19.28 10.60
CA LEU A 289 -15.23 -20.13 10.91
C LEU A 289 -15.74 -20.88 9.68
N TYR A 290 -15.87 -20.19 8.55
CA TYR A 290 -16.31 -20.81 7.29
C TYR A 290 -15.35 -21.91 6.81
N LEU A 291 -14.04 -21.68 6.98
CA LEU A 291 -13.00 -22.66 6.65
C LEU A 291 -12.87 -23.79 7.69
N GLY A 292 -13.67 -23.78 8.76
CA GLY A 292 -13.73 -24.85 9.76
C GLY A 292 -12.62 -24.80 10.81
N TYR A 293 -11.97 -23.66 11.02
CA TYR A 293 -11.00 -23.50 12.10
C TYR A 293 -11.70 -23.59 13.47
N THR A 294 -11.06 -24.28 14.41
CA THR A 294 -11.60 -24.44 15.78
C THR A 294 -11.49 -23.16 16.58
N GLU A 295 -12.34 -23.04 17.60
CA GLU A 295 -12.35 -21.92 18.55
C GLU A 295 -10.95 -21.64 19.11
N SER A 296 -10.21 -22.71 19.49
CA SER A 296 -8.86 -22.61 20.03
C SER A 296 -7.89 -21.94 19.04
N VAL A 297 -7.97 -22.26 17.75
CA VAL A 297 -7.07 -21.66 16.75
C VAL A 297 -7.43 -20.19 16.51
N ILE A 298 -8.73 -19.86 16.51
CA ILE A 298 -9.19 -18.47 16.38
C ILE A 298 -8.72 -17.63 17.58
N GLN A 299 -8.91 -18.14 18.80
CA GLN A 299 -8.48 -17.51 20.04
C GLN A 299 -6.96 -17.32 20.13
N GLU A 300 -6.19 -18.21 19.52
CA GLU A 300 -4.73 -18.08 19.44
C GLU A 300 -4.30 -17.01 18.42
N ARG A 301 -4.91 -16.98 17.23
CA ARG A 301 -4.39 -16.17 16.11
C ARG A 301 -4.91 -14.74 16.05
N ILE A 302 -6.19 -14.50 16.34
CA ILE A 302 -6.80 -13.16 16.23
C ILE A 302 -6.14 -12.11 17.15
N PRO A 303 -5.74 -12.43 18.40
CA PRO A 303 -5.02 -11.47 19.24
C PRO A 303 -3.71 -10.96 18.66
N ASN A 304 -3.11 -11.69 17.70
CA ASN A 304 -1.82 -11.37 17.09
C ASN A 304 -1.94 -10.49 15.82
N LEU A 305 -3.16 -10.08 15.45
CA LEU A 305 -3.35 -9.10 14.37
C LEU A 305 -2.66 -7.78 14.69
N TYR A 306 -2.20 -7.07 13.65
CA TYR A 306 -1.39 -5.87 13.78
C TYR A 306 -1.94 -4.70 12.92
N PRO A 307 -1.70 -3.45 13.32
CA PRO A 307 -2.07 -2.27 12.51
C PRO A 307 -1.41 -2.28 11.12
N MET A 308 -2.18 -2.03 10.06
CA MET A 308 -1.69 -2.03 8.68
C MET A 308 -0.81 -0.84 8.32
N GLU A 309 -0.85 0.23 9.11
CA GLU A 309 -0.03 1.42 8.87
C GLU A 309 1.45 1.04 8.78
N MET A 310 1.92 0.03 9.52
CA MET A 310 3.33 -0.39 9.61
C MET A 310 3.90 -1.16 8.41
N ARG A 311 3.37 -0.97 7.19
CA ARG A 311 3.88 -1.66 5.98
C ARG A 311 4.40 -0.70 4.90
N LEU A 312 5.61 -1.01 4.42
CA LEU A 312 6.35 -0.22 3.42
C LEU A 312 6.32 1.29 3.70
N GLN A 313 6.44 1.68 4.97
CA GLN A 313 6.51 3.08 5.36
C GLN A 313 7.91 3.63 5.12
N VAL A 314 8.00 4.82 4.54
CA VAL A 314 9.25 5.56 4.47
C VAL A 314 9.36 6.43 5.71
N LYS A 315 10.42 6.22 6.50
CA LYS A 315 10.71 6.93 7.75
C LYS A 315 12.09 7.58 7.67
N ASN A 316 12.26 8.70 8.36
CA ASN A 316 13.58 9.31 8.53
C ASN A 316 14.38 8.49 9.55
N GLY A 317 15.60 8.11 9.18
CA GLY A 317 16.50 7.37 10.04
C GLY A 317 17.64 8.24 10.58
N ILE A 318 18.29 7.77 11.63
CA ILE A 318 19.49 8.38 12.20
C ILE A 318 20.58 8.57 11.15
N HIS A 319 21.46 9.54 11.38
CA HIS A 319 22.65 9.79 10.55
C HIS A 319 22.34 9.90 9.05
N ASN A 320 21.26 10.64 8.73
CA ASN A 320 20.81 10.87 7.36
C ASN A 320 20.53 9.55 6.62
N CYS A 321 19.90 8.60 7.30
CA CYS A 321 19.40 7.38 6.67
C CYS A 321 17.94 7.54 6.28
N THR A 322 17.49 6.73 5.34
CA THR A 322 16.05 6.55 5.06
C THR A 322 15.68 5.11 5.33
N ILE A 323 14.64 4.90 6.14
CA ILE A 323 14.17 3.57 6.52
C ILE A 323 12.91 3.26 5.75
N ILE A 324 12.85 2.05 5.20
CA ILE A 324 11.64 1.47 4.64
C ILE A 324 11.23 0.36 5.60
N ASP A 325 10.17 0.60 6.36
CA ASP A 325 9.63 -0.31 7.38
C ASP A 325 8.61 -1.28 6.76
N ASP A 326 8.97 -2.56 6.68
CA ASP A 326 8.09 -3.69 6.33
C ASP A 326 8.31 -4.86 7.32
N SER A 327 8.40 -4.52 8.61
CA SER A 327 8.83 -5.38 9.72
C SER A 327 7.85 -6.50 10.14
N TYR A 328 6.72 -6.65 9.44
CA TYR A 328 5.60 -7.53 9.82
C TYR A 328 5.32 -8.66 8.83
N SER A 329 6.03 -8.72 7.69
CA SER A 329 5.87 -9.80 6.71
C SER A 329 7.22 -10.30 6.18
N SER A 330 7.38 -11.62 6.04
CA SER A 330 8.57 -12.23 5.45
C SER A 330 8.20 -13.38 4.52
N ASP A 331 7.92 -13.01 3.26
CA ASP A 331 7.68 -13.93 2.16
C ASP A 331 8.46 -13.48 0.91
N TYR A 332 8.71 -14.40 -0.02
CA TYR A 332 9.54 -14.13 -1.21
C TYR A 332 8.93 -13.05 -2.13
N GLN A 333 7.61 -13.05 -2.32
CA GLN A 333 6.94 -12.12 -3.22
C GLN A 333 6.90 -10.71 -2.62
N SER A 334 6.60 -10.59 -1.33
CA SER A 334 6.66 -9.30 -0.63
C SER A 334 8.08 -8.74 -0.58
N LEU A 335 9.13 -9.59 -0.53
CA LEU A 335 10.51 -9.11 -0.63
C LEU A 335 10.80 -8.49 -2.00
N LYS A 336 10.36 -9.12 -3.10
CA LYS A 336 10.49 -8.54 -4.45
C LYS A 336 9.85 -7.15 -4.52
N ILE A 337 8.64 -7.02 -3.99
CA ILE A 337 7.89 -5.74 -3.97
C ILE A 337 8.60 -4.70 -3.09
N ALA A 338 9.12 -5.11 -1.94
CA ALA A 338 9.84 -4.23 -1.03
C ALA A 338 11.15 -3.72 -1.64
N LEU A 339 11.86 -4.56 -2.40
CA LEU A 339 13.07 -4.18 -3.13
C LEU A 339 12.78 -3.23 -4.30
N ASP A 340 11.72 -3.49 -5.08
CA ASP A 340 11.28 -2.54 -6.13
C ASP A 340 10.87 -1.19 -5.52
N PHE A 341 10.18 -1.21 -4.37
CA PHE A 341 9.84 0.01 -3.62
C PHE A 341 11.08 0.73 -3.09
N LEU A 342 12.06 -0.01 -2.56
CA LEU A 342 13.34 0.54 -2.14
C LEU A 342 14.04 1.24 -3.30
N GLU A 343 14.07 0.64 -4.49
CA GLU A 343 14.74 1.26 -5.65
C GLU A 343 14.02 2.53 -6.11
N GLN A 344 12.69 2.59 -5.98
CA GLN A 344 11.88 3.78 -6.32
C GLN A 344 12.03 4.93 -5.31
N HIS A 345 12.27 4.61 -4.03
CA HIS A 345 12.32 5.57 -2.93
C HIS A 345 13.72 5.77 -2.35
N LYS A 346 14.76 5.21 -2.97
CA LYS A 346 16.12 5.38 -2.49
C LYS A 346 16.54 6.85 -2.53
N THR A 347 17.11 7.28 -1.42
CA THR A 347 17.73 8.59 -1.24
C THR A 347 19.24 8.51 -1.38
N HIS A 348 19.81 7.31 -1.22
CA HIS A 348 21.24 7.04 -1.28
C HIS A 348 21.57 5.88 -2.22
N GLN A 349 22.81 5.82 -2.71
CA GLN A 349 23.29 4.68 -3.51
C GLN A 349 23.56 3.45 -2.63
N LYS A 350 24.10 3.68 -1.42
CA LYS A 350 24.36 2.64 -0.44
C LYS A 350 23.02 2.10 0.08
N LYS A 351 22.86 0.78 -0.04
CA LYS A 351 21.63 0.06 0.30
C LYS A 351 21.91 -1.06 1.28
N THR A 352 21.17 -1.05 2.39
CA THR A 352 21.18 -2.13 3.39
C THR A 352 19.81 -2.80 3.45
N VAL A 353 19.79 -4.13 3.54
CA VAL A 353 18.58 -4.91 3.82
C VAL A 353 18.76 -5.64 5.14
N ILE A 354 17.88 -5.38 6.11
CA ILE A 354 17.75 -6.16 7.34
C ILE A 354 16.62 -7.17 7.12
N LEU A 355 16.95 -8.46 7.12
CA LEU A 355 16.04 -9.53 6.70
C LEU A 355 15.98 -10.64 7.74
N SER A 356 14.77 -11.04 8.14
CA SER A 356 14.58 -12.23 8.99
C SER A 356 14.64 -13.53 8.20
N ASP A 357 14.48 -14.67 8.87
CA ASP A 357 14.10 -15.92 8.18
C ASP A 357 12.85 -15.71 7.32
N ILE A 358 12.81 -16.36 6.15
CA ILE A 358 11.66 -16.34 5.24
C ILE A 358 10.95 -17.69 5.36
N PHE A 359 9.76 -17.69 5.93
CA PHE A 359 9.00 -18.91 6.19
C PHE A 359 8.10 -19.30 5.01
N GLN A 360 7.71 -18.34 4.16
CA GLN A 360 6.59 -18.51 3.24
C GLN A 360 6.99 -18.23 1.80
N SER A 361 7.06 -19.30 1.03
CA SER A 361 7.45 -19.18 -0.37
C SER A 361 6.97 -20.33 -1.25
N GLY A 362 6.65 -21.49 -0.67
CA GLY A 362 6.34 -22.72 -1.42
C GLY A 362 7.56 -23.35 -2.11
N PHE A 363 8.76 -22.79 -1.92
CA PHE A 363 10.01 -23.32 -2.46
C PHE A 363 10.72 -24.20 -1.42
N PRO A 364 11.41 -25.27 -1.83
CA PRO A 364 12.46 -25.88 -1.02
C PRO A 364 13.45 -24.81 -0.55
N ILE A 365 13.95 -24.95 0.67
CA ILE A 365 14.71 -23.90 1.36
C ILE A 365 15.98 -23.48 0.59
N ASP A 366 16.67 -24.44 -0.04
CA ASP A 366 17.85 -24.16 -0.88
C ASP A 366 17.46 -23.34 -2.12
N GLU A 367 16.33 -23.68 -2.77
CA GLU A 367 15.81 -22.96 -3.93
C GLU A 367 15.37 -21.54 -3.54
N LEU A 368 14.71 -21.40 -2.38
CA LEU A 368 14.28 -20.13 -1.82
C LEU A 368 15.45 -19.17 -1.65
N TYR A 369 16.47 -19.58 -0.88
CA TYR A 369 17.59 -18.67 -0.58
C TYR A 369 18.51 -18.45 -1.80
N SER A 370 18.56 -19.38 -2.76
CA SER A 370 19.18 -19.12 -4.06
C SER A 370 18.46 -18.00 -4.82
N LYS A 371 17.12 -18.01 -4.83
CA LYS A 371 16.30 -16.95 -5.44
C LYS A 371 16.42 -15.62 -4.68
N VAL A 372 16.43 -15.64 -3.35
CA VAL A 372 16.62 -14.44 -2.51
C VAL A 372 17.99 -13.82 -2.77
N THR A 373 19.05 -14.64 -2.82
CA THR A 373 20.40 -14.19 -3.18
C THR A 373 20.41 -13.49 -4.53
N ARG A 374 19.79 -14.09 -5.56
CA ARG A 374 19.69 -13.46 -6.89
C ARG A 374 18.91 -12.15 -6.85
N LEU A 375 17.82 -12.07 -6.09
CA LEU A 375 17.06 -10.82 -5.93
C LEU A 375 17.93 -9.72 -5.33
N LEU A 376 18.68 -10.01 -4.27
CA LEU A 376 19.54 -9.03 -3.59
C LEU A 376 20.69 -8.56 -4.49
N ILE A 377 21.31 -9.48 -5.25
CA ILE A 377 22.35 -9.14 -6.25
C ILE A 377 21.79 -8.26 -7.36
N ASN A 378 20.65 -8.63 -7.96
CA ASN A 378 20.03 -7.87 -9.05
C ASN A 378 19.61 -6.48 -8.60
N ASN A 379 19.18 -6.34 -7.34
CA ASN A 379 18.87 -5.06 -6.72
C ASN A 379 20.11 -4.34 -6.16
N LYS A 380 21.33 -4.81 -6.44
CA LYS A 380 22.60 -4.18 -6.03
C LYS A 380 22.63 -3.85 -4.54
N ILE A 381 22.22 -4.80 -3.69
CA ILE A 381 22.24 -4.63 -2.23
C ILE A 381 23.67 -4.88 -1.74
N GLU A 382 24.27 -3.88 -1.09
CA GLU A 382 25.68 -3.92 -0.68
C GLU A 382 25.87 -4.62 0.66
N ARG A 383 24.91 -4.45 1.57
CA ARG A 383 24.94 -5.02 2.92
C ARG A 383 23.62 -5.70 3.24
N VAL A 384 23.72 -6.91 3.79
CA VAL A 384 22.55 -7.67 4.24
C VAL A 384 22.79 -8.06 5.69
N ILE A 385 21.87 -7.67 6.56
CA ILE A 385 21.87 -8.09 7.97
C ILE A 385 20.81 -9.17 8.10
N GLY A 386 21.23 -10.42 8.20
CA GLY A 386 20.35 -11.57 8.36
C GLY A 386 20.14 -11.90 9.83
N ILE A 387 18.89 -11.98 10.27
CA ILE A 387 18.53 -12.34 11.64
C ILE A 387 17.66 -13.60 11.63
N GLY A 388 18.18 -14.69 12.21
CA GLY A 388 17.53 -16.01 12.21
C GLY A 388 18.50 -17.11 11.84
N GLU A 389 18.24 -18.33 12.35
CA GLU A 389 19.13 -19.48 12.15
C GLU A 389 19.19 -19.91 10.68
N THR A 390 18.07 -19.81 9.97
CA THR A 390 17.95 -20.28 8.59
C THR A 390 18.70 -19.35 7.64
N ILE A 391 18.38 -18.06 7.66
CA ILE A 391 19.01 -17.06 6.79
C ILE A 391 20.52 -17.01 7.03
N SER A 392 20.94 -17.12 8.30
CA SER A 392 22.36 -17.14 8.67
C SER A 392 23.13 -18.28 8.04
N ARG A 393 22.49 -19.46 7.91
CA ARG A 393 23.10 -20.63 7.27
C ARG A 393 23.18 -20.50 5.76
N TYR A 394 22.12 -20.00 5.14
CA TYR A 394 21.96 -20.04 3.68
C TYR A 394 22.53 -18.83 2.94
N MET A 395 22.72 -17.70 3.62
CA MET A 395 23.24 -16.47 3.03
C MET A 395 24.71 -16.19 3.41
N ILE A 396 25.40 -17.15 4.04
CA ILE A 396 26.76 -16.95 4.59
C ILE A 396 27.78 -16.51 3.53
N ASP A 397 27.62 -16.98 2.28
CA ASP A 397 28.52 -16.65 1.16
C ASP A 397 28.17 -15.32 0.47
N TYR A 398 27.08 -14.66 0.88
CA TYR A 398 26.71 -13.36 0.33
C TYR A 398 27.70 -12.29 0.80
N LYS A 399 28.33 -11.61 -0.15
CA LYS A 399 29.29 -10.54 0.15
C LYS A 399 28.60 -9.40 0.91
N GLY A 400 29.11 -9.05 2.09
CA GLY A 400 28.51 -8.02 2.94
C GLY A 400 27.36 -8.54 3.82
N PHE A 401 27.22 -9.86 3.97
CA PHE A 401 26.28 -10.47 4.90
C PHE A 401 26.79 -10.44 6.34
N ILE A 402 25.92 -10.06 7.28
CA ILE A 402 26.17 -10.06 8.72
C ILE A 402 25.06 -10.87 9.38
N ALA A 403 25.43 -11.92 10.11
CA ALA A 403 24.49 -12.88 10.68
C ALA A 403 24.26 -12.63 12.18
N PHE A 404 23.00 -12.69 12.59
CA PHE A 404 22.58 -12.71 14.00
C PHE A 404 21.59 -13.87 14.21
N LYS A 405 21.66 -14.54 15.37
CA LYS A 405 20.77 -15.66 15.65
C LYS A 405 19.33 -15.18 15.91
N ASN A 406 19.19 -14.07 16.62
CA ASN A 406 17.90 -13.48 16.97
C ASN A 406 18.03 -11.95 17.08
N THR A 407 16.89 -11.27 17.21
CA THR A 407 16.83 -9.81 17.28
C THR A 407 17.57 -9.27 18.49
N SER A 408 17.49 -9.91 19.66
CA SER A 408 18.22 -9.49 20.85
C SER A 408 19.75 -9.50 20.65
N ASP A 409 20.29 -10.48 19.94
CA ASP A 409 21.73 -10.53 19.62
C ASP A 409 22.14 -9.37 18.70
N PHE A 410 21.28 -8.99 17.74
CA PHE A 410 21.49 -7.79 16.92
C PHE A 410 21.46 -6.53 17.78
N LEU A 411 20.46 -6.37 18.64
CA LEU A 411 20.30 -5.19 19.50
C LEU A 411 21.48 -5.03 20.47
N ASN A 412 22.02 -6.13 21.00
CA ASN A 412 23.17 -6.10 21.92
C ASN A 412 24.48 -5.67 21.26
N LEU A 413 24.64 -5.96 19.96
CA LEU A 413 25.82 -5.59 19.18
C LEU A 413 25.59 -4.36 18.29
N TYR A 414 24.42 -3.73 18.42
CA TYR A 414 24.04 -2.58 17.64
C TYR A 414 25.00 -1.42 17.90
N ASN A 415 25.51 -0.86 16.81
CA ASN A 415 26.30 0.35 16.84
C ASN A 415 25.65 1.39 15.90
N PRO A 416 25.15 2.52 16.42
CA PRO A 416 24.45 3.52 15.61
C PRO A 416 25.35 4.13 14.53
N THR A 417 26.67 4.22 14.74
CA THR A 417 27.60 4.75 13.73
C THR A 417 27.84 3.78 12.57
N ALA A 418 27.36 2.54 12.67
CA ALA A 418 27.40 1.58 11.55
C ALA A 418 26.37 1.91 10.45
N PHE A 419 25.42 2.81 10.74
CA PHE A 419 24.39 3.26 9.80
C PHE A 419 24.57 4.74 9.51
N GLU A 420 24.84 5.08 8.25
CA GLU A 420 25.06 6.47 7.82
C GLU A 420 24.87 6.59 6.31
N ASN A 421 24.18 7.66 5.88
CA ASN A 421 23.98 8.04 4.47
C ASN A 421 23.55 6.87 3.57
N GLU A 422 22.55 6.11 4.01
CA GLU A 422 22.08 4.92 3.31
C GLU A 422 20.56 4.74 3.36
N THR A 423 20.04 3.99 2.39
CA THR A 423 18.64 3.55 2.40
C THR A 423 18.56 2.13 2.96
N ILE A 424 17.77 1.94 4.01
CA ILE A 424 17.67 0.70 4.79
C ILE A 424 16.27 0.12 4.61
N LEU A 425 16.15 -1.08 4.07
CA LEU A 425 14.90 -1.86 4.11
C LEU A 425 14.93 -2.78 5.34
N VAL A 426 13.93 -2.66 6.21
CA VAL A 426 13.73 -3.56 7.35
C VAL A 426 12.55 -4.46 7.04
N LYS A 427 12.81 -5.76 6.87
CA LYS A 427 11.78 -6.74 6.51
C LYS A 427 11.89 -8.01 7.35
N GLY A 428 10.84 -8.34 8.08
CA GLY A 428 10.87 -9.47 9.01
C GLY A 428 9.52 -10.09 9.25
N ALA A 429 9.51 -11.36 9.65
CA ALA A 429 8.31 -12.02 10.15
C ALA A 429 7.99 -11.50 11.55
N ARG A 430 6.70 -11.48 11.90
CA ARG A 430 6.20 -10.87 13.15
C ARG A 430 6.89 -11.40 14.41
N ASN A 431 7.22 -12.68 14.45
CA ASN A 431 7.89 -13.33 15.59
C ASN A 431 9.35 -12.86 15.82
N PHE A 432 9.94 -12.12 14.88
CA PHE A 432 11.27 -11.52 15.06
C PHE A 432 11.23 -10.12 15.67
N HIS A 433 10.07 -9.48 15.83
CA HIS A 433 9.96 -8.17 16.49
C HIS A 433 10.84 -7.07 15.88
N PHE A 434 10.93 -7.01 14.55
CA PHE A 434 11.76 -6.03 13.85
C PHE A 434 11.31 -4.58 14.04
N GLU A 435 10.11 -4.33 14.56
CA GLU A 435 9.67 -3.00 15.01
C GLU A 435 10.63 -2.37 16.04
N GLU A 436 11.33 -3.19 16.83
CA GLU A 436 12.34 -2.73 17.78
C GLU A 436 13.56 -2.18 17.05
N ILE A 437 13.96 -2.82 15.95
CA ILE A 437 15.07 -2.37 15.09
C ILE A 437 14.69 -1.06 14.41
N VAL A 438 13.46 -0.96 13.89
CA VAL A 438 12.96 0.29 13.28
C VAL A 438 13.00 1.41 14.30
N THR A 439 12.50 1.18 15.52
CA THR A 439 12.50 2.19 16.60
C THR A 439 13.91 2.69 16.98
N LEU A 440 14.93 1.82 16.87
CA LEU A 440 16.33 2.21 17.12
C LEU A 440 16.96 3.00 15.97
N LEU A 441 16.59 2.68 14.74
CA LEU A 441 17.13 3.32 13.54
C LEU A 441 16.40 4.62 13.22
N GLU A 442 15.12 4.73 13.59
CA GLU A 442 14.27 5.89 13.31
C GLU A 442 14.81 7.14 14.02
N GLU A 443 14.83 8.25 13.29
CA GLU A 443 15.22 9.53 13.86
C GLU A 443 14.22 9.92 14.94
N LYS A 444 14.69 10.09 16.18
CA LYS A 444 13.86 10.54 17.29
C LYS A 444 13.56 12.03 17.14
N THR A 445 12.63 12.37 16.26
CA THR A 445 12.04 13.70 16.22
C THR A 445 11.03 13.80 17.35
N HIS A 446 11.21 14.73 18.29
CA HIS A 446 10.21 14.99 19.33
C HIS A 446 8.85 15.28 18.66
N GLU A 447 7.85 14.44 18.93
CA GLU A 447 6.54 14.33 18.23
C GLU A 447 5.58 15.52 18.42
N THR A 448 6.08 16.75 18.59
CA THR A 448 5.22 17.94 18.54
C THR A 448 5.38 18.62 17.19
N VAL A 449 4.53 18.26 16.24
CA VAL A 449 4.45 18.92 14.93
C VAL A 449 3.38 20.01 14.98
N LEU A 450 3.76 21.25 14.71
CA LEU A 450 2.85 22.39 14.51
C LEU A 450 2.79 22.72 13.01
N GLU A 451 1.70 22.35 12.35
CA GLU A 451 1.47 22.71 10.95
C GLU A 451 0.74 24.06 10.84
N ILE A 452 1.33 25.01 10.12
CA ILE A 452 0.74 26.32 9.86
C ILE A 452 0.17 26.34 8.44
N ASN A 453 -1.15 26.27 8.33
CA ASN A 453 -1.84 26.33 7.03
C ASN A 453 -2.01 27.78 6.55
N LEU A 454 -1.11 28.22 5.68
CA LEU A 454 -1.13 29.58 5.11
C LEU A 454 -2.39 29.88 4.29
N ASN A 455 -2.96 28.88 3.60
CA ASN A 455 -4.19 29.06 2.82
C ASN A 455 -5.39 29.39 3.74
N ALA A 456 -5.46 28.75 4.91
CA ALA A 456 -6.48 29.05 5.91
C ALA A 456 -6.33 30.47 6.46
N ILE A 457 -5.10 30.95 6.68
CA ILE A 457 -4.83 32.34 7.10
C ILE A 457 -5.31 33.33 6.05
N SER A 458 -4.98 33.12 4.76
CA SER A 458 -5.46 33.96 3.66
C SER A 458 -6.99 33.96 3.54
N HIS A 459 -7.61 32.78 3.67
CA HIS A 459 -9.08 32.65 3.67
C HIS A 459 -9.71 33.45 4.80
N ASN A 460 -9.23 33.27 6.03
CA ASN A 460 -9.73 33.95 7.22
C ASN A 460 -9.58 35.47 7.11
N LEU A 461 -8.42 35.95 6.66
CA LEU A 461 -8.17 37.38 6.45
C LEU A 461 -9.19 37.97 5.47
N ASN A 462 -9.42 37.31 4.33
CA ASN A 462 -10.38 37.77 3.33
C ASN A 462 -11.81 37.73 3.85
N PHE A 463 -12.18 36.70 4.61
CA PHE A 463 -13.47 36.60 5.27
C PHE A 463 -13.70 37.81 6.19
N TYR A 464 -12.77 38.12 7.09
CA TYR A 464 -12.92 39.27 7.98
C TYR A 464 -12.91 40.60 7.22
N LYS A 465 -12.02 40.78 6.23
CA LYS A 465 -12.04 41.97 5.35
C LYS A 465 -13.41 42.18 4.69
N SER A 466 -14.09 41.11 4.27
CA SER A 466 -15.43 41.19 3.67
C SER A 466 -16.52 41.71 4.61
N LYS A 467 -16.31 41.62 5.93
CA LYS A 467 -17.24 42.09 6.95
C LYS A 467 -17.00 43.54 7.38
N LEU A 468 -15.88 44.14 6.95
CA LEU A 468 -15.51 45.50 7.32
C LEU A 468 -16.09 46.52 6.34
N LYS A 469 -16.37 47.72 6.86
CA LYS A 469 -16.81 48.84 6.01
C LYS A 469 -15.66 49.27 5.09
N PRO A 470 -15.94 49.70 3.84
CA PRO A 470 -14.91 50.25 2.95
C PRO A 470 -14.09 51.37 3.63
N GLY A 471 -12.77 51.31 3.49
CA GLY A 471 -11.83 52.25 4.13
C GLY A 471 -11.43 51.92 5.57
N THR A 472 -12.00 50.86 6.17
CA THR A 472 -11.55 50.38 7.50
C THR A 472 -10.20 49.70 7.38
N LYS A 473 -9.19 50.23 8.07
CA LYS A 473 -7.84 49.65 8.09
C LYS A 473 -7.77 48.40 8.97
N VAL A 474 -6.93 47.44 8.58
CA VAL A 474 -6.75 46.14 9.26
C VAL A 474 -5.33 46.01 9.77
N MET A 475 -5.20 45.80 11.08
CA MET A 475 -3.95 45.38 11.73
C MET A 475 -4.04 43.89 12.09
N VAL A 476 -3.00 43.13 11.77
CA VAL A 476 -2.92 41.70 12.14
C VAL A 476 -1.80 41.49 13.14
N MET A 477 -2.13 40.90 14.30
CA MET A 477 -1.16 40.57 15.34
C MET A 477 -0.39 39.29 14.98
N VAL A 478 0.93 39.35 14.98
CA VAL A 478 1.84 38.23 14.64
C VAL A 478 2.69 37.74 15.82
N LYS A 479 2.33 38.15 17.06
CA LYS A 479 2.96 37.90 18.38
C LYS A 479 3.99 36.74 18.44
N ALA A 480 5.07 36.95 19.19
CA ALA A 480 6.01 35.92 19.64
C ALA A 480 6.53 35.01 18.51
N PHE A 481 6.91 35.59 17.37
CA PHE A 481 7.39 34.81 16.22
C PHE A 481 6.42 33.69 15.78
N GLY A 482 5.10 33.90 15.84
CA GLY A 482 4.13 32.82 15.55
C GLY A 482 4.24 31.68 16.57
N TYR A 483 4.45 32.01 17.85
CA TYR A 483 4.81 31.07 18.92
C TYR A 483 6.14 30.32 18.66
N GLY A 484 7.13 31.01 18.09
CA GLY A 484 8.46 30.47 17.82
C GLY A 484 8.56 29.63 16.54
N SER A 485 7.56 29.67 15.65
CA SER A 485 7.52 28.91 14.39
C SER A 485 6.83 29.73 13.28
N GLY A 486 7.53 29.96 12.16
CA GLY A 486 6.92 30.44 10.91
C GLY A 486 6.45 31.90 10.84
N SER A 487 6.95 32.80 11.71
CA SER A 487 6.51 34.21 11.70
C SER A 487 6.83 34.98 10.44
N PHE A 488 7.95 34.67 9.79
CA PHE A 488 8.36 35.39 8.59
C PHE A 488 7.42 35.08 7.42
N GLU A 489 7.08 33.81 7.23
CA GLU A 489 6.19 33.34 6.18
C GLU A 489 4.78 33.92 6.37
N ILE A 490 4.28 33.94 7.61
CA ILE A 490 3.00 34.56 7.94
C ILE A 490 3.05 36.08 7.68
N ALA A 491 4.08 36.78 8.16
CA ALA A 491 4.20 38.23 7.96
C ALA A 491 4.28 38.59 6.47
N LYS A 492 5.05 37.82 5.68
CA LYS A 492 5.18 38.02 4.23
C LYS A 492 3.88 37.72 3.48
N LEU A 493 3.17 36.67 3.87
CA LEU A 493 1.84 36.36 3.34
C LEU A 493 0.86 37.51 3.62
N LEU A 494 0.78 37.97 4.87
CA LEU A 494 -0.10 39.06 5.27
C LEU A 494 0.25 40.37 4.55
N ALA A 495 1.55 40.65 4.38
CA ALA A 495 2.04 41.78 3.60
C ALA A 495 1.61 41.68 2.13
N HIS A 496 1.76 40.50 1.52
CA HIS A 496 1.29 40.23 0.15
C HIS A 496 -0.23 40.43 0.02
N HIS A 497 -1.01 40.05 1.03
CA HIS A 497 -2.45 40.29 1.11
C HIS A 497 -2.84 41.73 1.51
N LYS A 498 -1.86 42.66 1.54
CA LYS A 498 -2.05 44.09 1.76
C LYS A 498 -2.87 44.39 3.02
N VAL A 499 -2.44 43.84 4.17
CA VAL A 499 -2.89 44.37 5.47
C VAL A 499 -2.28 45.76 5.69
N ASP A 500 -2.94 46.61 6.46
CA ASP A 500 -2.48 48.00 6.65
C ASP A 500 -1.34 48.09 7.66
N TYR A 501 -1.36 47.21 8.68
CA TYR A 501 -0.35 47.15 9.74
C TYR A 501 -0.11 45.70 10.19
N LEU A 502 1.11 45.40 10.60
CA LEU A 502 1.39 44.25 11.47
C LEU A 502 1.50 44.74 12.91
N GLY A 503 1.06 43.93 13.85
CA GLY A 503 1.22 44.21 15.28
C GLY A 503 2.09 43.16 15.97
N VAL A 504 3.04 43.62 16.78
CA VAL A 504 3.93 42.78 17.60
C VAL A 504 3.80 43.12 19.07
N ALA A 505 4.16 42.20 19.96
CA ALA A 505 4.07 42.45 21.39
C ALA A 505 5.18 43.40 21.87
N PHE A 506 6.42 43.12 21.45
CA PHE A 506 7.63 43.80 21.89
C PHE A 506 8.47 44.29 20.69
N ALA A 507 9.42 45.20 20.96
CA ALA A 507 10.19 45.86 19.90
C ALA A 507 11.16 44.92 19.16
N ASP A 508 11.74 43.95 19.86
CA ASP A 508 12.63 42.91 19.31
C ASP A 508 11.94 42.05 18.24
N GLU A 509 10.67 41.69 18.45
CA GLU A 509 9.84 41.02 17.45
C GLU A 509 9.70 41.89 16.18
N GLY A 510 9.50 43.20 16.35
CA GLY A 510 9.42 44.15 15.24
C GLY A 510 10.74 44.27 14.47
N ILE A 511 11.87 44.32 15.18
CA ILE A 511 13.21 44.36 14.59
C ILE A 511 13.49 43.08 13.79
N ALA A 512 13.10 41.91 14.30
CA ALA A 512 13.29 40.66 13.59
C ALA A 512 12.50 40.61 12.26
N LEU A 513 11.26 41.11 12.25
CA LEU A 513 10.48 41.23 11.02
C LEU A 513 11.10 42.22 10.02
N ARG A 514 11.67 43.33 10.52
CA ARG A 514 12.42 44.29 9.69
C ARG A 514 13.66 43.66 9.07
N ASN A 515 14.47 42.97 9.86
CA ASN A 515 15.67 42.27 9.37
C ASN A 515 15.34 41.17 8.36
N ALA A 516 14.14 40.58 8.45
CA ALA A 516 13.65 39.61 7.49
C ALA A 516 13.08 40.24 6.19
N GLY A 517 13.07 41.57 6.07
CA GLY A 517 12.66 42.29 4.86
C GLY A 517 11.17 42.61 4.77
N ILE A 518 10.48 42.72 5.90
CA ILE A 518 9.11 43.27 5.94
C ILE A 518 9.21 44.80 6.00
N ASP A 519 8.66 45.49 5.00
CA ASP A 519 8.75 46.97 4.86
C ASP A 519 7.49 47.72 5.30
N MET A 520 6.39 47.01 5.55
CA MET A 520 5.11 47.64 5.91
C MET A 520 5.12 48.20 7.35
N PRO A 521 4.21 49.10 7.73
CA PRO A 521 4.14 49.61 9.10
C PRO A 521 3.95 48.49 10.15
N ILE A 522 4.78 48.50 11.20
CA ILE A 522 4.70 47.56 12.33
C ILE A 522 4.40 48.36 13.60
N ILE A 523 3.35 47.97 14.33
CA ILE A 523 2.92 48.57 15.59
C ILE A 523 3.43 47.69 16.74
N VAL A 524 4.21 48.28 17.64
CA VAL A 524 4.65 47.63 18.88
C VAL A 524 3.64 47.94 19.98
N MET A 525 2.99 46.90 20.52
CA MET A 525 1.89 47.06 21.47
C MET A 525 2.34 47.34 22.89
N ASN A 526 3.54 46.90 23.29
CA ASN A 526 4.11 47.13 24.60
C ASN A 526 5.52 47.77 24.49
N PRO A 527 5.60 49.08 24.14
CA PRO A 527 6.88 49.75 24.00
C PRO A 527 7.51 50.01 25.38
N GLU A 528 8.72 49.51 25.60
CA GLU A 528 9.53 49.86 26.77
C GLU A 528 10.44 51.06 26.48
N ASN A 529 10.68 51.91 27.49
CA ASN A 529 11.57 53.08 27.34
C ASN A 529 12.99 52.69 26.89
N SER A 530 13.48 51.53 27.33
CA SER A 530 14.77 50.94 26.94
C SER A 530 14.85 50.56 25.46
N ALA A 531 13.71 50.24 24.84
CA ALA A 531 13.63 49.77 23.46
C ALA A 531 13.38 50.89 22.44
N PHE A 532 13.16 52.13 22.89
CA PHE A 532 12.80 53.25 22.02
C PHE A 532 13.90 53.59 21.00
N SER A 533 15.17 53.52 21.40
CA SER A 533 16.31 53.75 20.49
C SER A 533 16.42 52.71 19.38
N ALA A 534 15.87 51.51 19.59
CA ALA A 534 15.90 50.42 18.61
C ALA A 534 14.69 50.43 17.65
N MET A 535 13.72 51.33 17.87
CA MET A 535 12.52 51.51 17.03
C MET A 535 12.63 52.70 16.07
N ILE A 536 13.70 53.50 16.13
CA ILE A 536 13.92 54.71 15.32
C ILE A 536 14.55 54.38 13.97
#